data_AF-A0AAE0S1Z1-F1
#
_entry.id   AF-A0AAE0S1Z1-F1
#
_cell.length_a   1.000
_cell.length_b   1.000
_cell.length_c   1.000
_cell.angle_alpha   90.00
_cell.angle_beta   90.00
_cell.angle_gamma   90.00
#
_symmetry.space_group_name_H-M   'P 1'
#
loop_
_entity.id
_entity.type
_entity.pdbx_description
1 polymer ?
#
loop_
_entity_poly.entity_id
_entity_poly.type
_entity_poly.pdbx_seq_one_letter_code
_entity_poly.pdbx_strand_id
1 'polypeptide(L)'
;KKNLFEVDSPLDVIPGEITPGKNEIVINRGRRTVNIKVTSRCDRPIQNIPSGTAVRFEPGETKTVNLVEIGGNKIVRGGNGLSDGKMDPVKLEAIMARVTERGFGNEKQV
;
A
#
# COMPACT_ATOMS: atom_id res chain seq x y z
N LYS A 1 -10.96 31.85 55.99
CA LYS A 1 -11.09 31.74 54.52
C LYS A 1 -10.80 30.29 54.15
N LYS A 2 -11.83 29.49 53.85
CA LYS A 2 -11.64 28.12 53.37
C LYS A 2 -11.19 28.21 51.90
N ASN A 3 -10.12 27.51 51.55
CA ASN A 3 -9.64 27.45 50.17
C ASN A 3 -10.71 26.73 49.33
N LEU A 4 -11.18 27.42 48.29
CA LEU A 4 -12.38 27.09 47.51
C LEU A 4 -12.07 26.20 46.29
N PHE A 5 -11.02 25.37 46.35
CA PHE A 5 -10.63 24.49 45.25
C PHE A 5 -10.01 23.20 45.81
N GLU A 6 -10.86 22.32 46.34
CA GLU A 6 -10.54 20.89 46.42
C GLU A 6 -10.87 20.30 45.05
N VAL A 7 -9.84 20.05 44.25
CA VAL A 7 -9.99 19.36 42.97
C VAL A 7 -9.84 17.87 43.25
N ASP A 8 -10.94 17.21 43.62
CA ASP A 8 -11.04 15.75 43.57
C ASP A 8 -11.12 15.31 42.09
N SER A 9 -10.05 15.58 41.35
CA SER A 9 -9.83 14.96 40.05
C SER A 9 -9.18 13.61 40.33
N PRO A 10 -9.81 12.46 39.99
CA PRO A 10 -9.08 11.21 40.00
C PRO A 10 -7.87 11.40 39.07
N LEU A 11 -6.66 11.30 39.62
CA LEU A 11 -5.39 11.32 38.87
C LEU A 11 -5.27 10.14 37.87
N ASP A 12 -6.30 9.29 37.78
CA ASP A 12 -6.34 8.04 37.04
C ASP A 12 -7.12 8.11 35.73
N VAL A 13 -7.64 9.27 35.32
CA VAL A 13 -8.37 9.41 34.04
C VAL A 13 -7.61 10.35 33.12
N ILE A 14 -7.12 9.82 32.01
CA ILE A 14 -6.51 10.59 30.92
C ILE A 14 -7.58 10.76 29.82
N PRO A 15 -8.19 11.95 29.68
CA PRO A 15 -9.19 12.18 28.63
C PRO A 15 -8.59 11.92 27.24
N GLY A 16 -9.22 11.02 26.49
CA GLY A 16 -8.78 10.65 25.13
C GLY A 16 -7.73 9.55 25.07
N GLU A 17 -7.43 8.86 26.18
CA GLU A 17 -6.56 7.68 26.16
C GLU A 17 -7.14 6.58 25.25
N ILE A 18 -6.27 5.96 24.46
CA ILE A 18 -6.57 4.77 23.66
C ILE A 18 -5.74 3.63 24.22
N THR A 19 -6.39 2.62 24.78
CA THR A 19 -5.75 1.36 25.18
C THR A 19 -5.93 0.34 24.04
N PRO A 20 -4.90 0.09 23.21
CA PRO A 20 -5.01 -0.88 22.12
C PRO A 20 -5.16 -2.31 22.68
N GLY A 21 -5.97 -3.13 22.01
CA GLY A 21 -6.01 -4.56 22.29
C GLY A 21 -4.67 -5.24 21.99
N LYS A 22 -4.32 -6.29 22.74
CA LYS A 22 -3.04 -7.02 22.55
C LYS A 22 -2.96 -7.85 21.26
N ASN A 23 -4.06 -7.93 20.50
CA ASN A 23 -4.17 -8.79 19.33
C ASN A 23 -3.62 -8.09 18.09
N GLU A 24 -2.97 -8.85 17.22
CA GLU A 24 -2.55 -8.36 15.92
C GLU A 24 -3.74 -8.21 14.96
N ILE A 25 -3.73 -7.16 14.14
CA ILE A 25 -4.73 -6.91 13.12
C ILE A 25 -4.20 -7.40 11.76
N VAL A 26 -4.83 -8.43 11.21
CA VAL A 26 -4.52 -8.91 9.85
C VAL A 26 -5.20 -8.02 8.82
N ILE A 27 -4.42 -7.20 8.13
CA ILE A 27 -4.91 -6.36 7.03
C ILE A 27 -5.14 -7.19 5.76
N ASN A 28 -6.15 -6.79 4.95
CA ASN A 28 -6.47 -7.39 3.65
C ASN A 28 -6.76 -8.90 3.67
N ARG A 29 -7.28 -9.44 4.79
CA ARG A 29 -7.64 -10.86 4.94
C ARG A 29 -8.54 -11.34 3.79
N GLY A 30 -8.25 -12.53 3.26
CA GLY A 30 -9.04 -13.19 2.22
C GLY A 30 -8.81 -12.65 0.80
N ARG A 31 -7.92 -11.68 0.60
CA ARG A 31 -7.55 -11.21 -0.73
C ARG A 31 -6.43 -12.05 -1.32
N ARG A 32 -6.45 -12.23 -2.65
CA ARG A 32 -5.37 -12.87 -3.38
C ARG A 32 -4.10 -12.03 -3.25
N THR A 33 -2.99 -12.70 -2.95
CA THR A 33 -1.66 -12.11 -2.80
C THR A 33 -0.70 -12.68 -3.83
N VAL A 34 0.29 -11.87 -4.24
CA VAL A 34 1.41 -12.33 -5.07
C VAL A 34 2.70 -11.64 -4.63
N ASN A 35 3.79 -12.41 -4.58
CA ASN A 35 5.13 -11.89 -4.36
C ASN A 35 5.78 -11.59 -5.69
N ILE A 36 6.28 -10.37 -5.88
CA ILE A 36 6.99 -9.96 -7.09
C ILE A 36 8.34 -9.35 -6.69
N LYS A 37 9.40 -9.79 -7.35
CA LYS A 37 10.73 -9.16 -7.23
C LYS A 37 10.76 -7.90 -8.10
N VAL A 38 11.13 -6.77 -7.53
CA VAL A 38 11.20 -5.48 -8.26
C VAL A 38 12.62 -4.96 -8.16
N THR A 39 13.21 -4.63 -9.31
CA THR A 39 14.56 -4.05 -9.42
C THR A 39 14.48 -2.64 -9.97
N SER A 40 15.00 -1.66 -9.25
CA SER A 40 15.14 -0.30 -9.76
C SER A 40 16.32 -0.24 -10.73
N ARG A 41 16.05 0.10 -12.00
CA ARG A 41 17.10 0.33 -13.02
C ARG A 41 17.49 1.80 -13.15
N CYS A 42 16.85 2.68 -12.39
CA CYS A 42 17.09 4.11 -12.45
C CYS A 42 18.16 4.52 -11.46
N ASP A 43 18.80 5.64 -11.75
CA ASP A 43 19.77 6.35 -10.92
C ASP A 43 19.11 7.20 -9.82
N ARG A 44 17.78 7.30 -9.83
CA ARG A 44 16.98 8.07 -8.86
C ARG A 44 16.13 7.15 -7.97
N PRO A 45 15.95 7.49 -6.68
CA PRO A 45 15.10 6.73 -5.78
C PRO A 45 13.62 6.72 -6.21
N ILE A 46 12.95 5.58 -6.04
CA ILE A 46 11.53 5.39 -6.35
C ILE A 46 10.79 4.98 -5.07
N GLN A 47 9.62 5.58 -4.81
CA GLN A 47 8.78 5.26 -3.66
C GLN A 47 7.40 4.72 -4.12
N ASN A 48 7.05 3.52 -3.68
CA ASN A 48 5.75 2.90 -3.92
C ASN A 48 4.94 2.91 -2.61
N ILE A 49 3.69 3.37 -2.63
CA ILE A 49 2.91 3.65 -1.40
C ILE A 49 1.64 2.77 -1.38
N PRO A 50 1.60 1.71 -0.57
CA PRO A 50 0.35 1.19 -0.01
C PRO A 50 -0.17 2.07 1.14
N SER A 51 -1.45 1.92 1.50
CA SER A 51 -2.11 2.72 2.54
C SER A 51 -1.33 2.74 3.86
N GLY A 52 -0.66 3.85 4.16
CA GLY A 52 -0.02 4.16 5.45
C GLY A 52 1.48 3.86 5.59
N THR A 53 2.10 3.11 4.67
CA THR A 53 3.56 2.84 4.67
C THR A 53 4.08 2.74 3.25
N ALA A 54 5.34 3.13 3.00
CA ALA A 54 5.92 3.17 1.65
C ALA A 54 7.10 2.22 1.48
N VAL A 55 7.15 1.50 0.36
CA VAL A 55 8.33 0.73 -0.06
C VAL A 55 9.22 1.66 -0.89
N ARG A 56 10.42 1.91 -0.38
CA ARG A 56 11.44 2.72 -1.07
C ARG A 56 12.44 1.81 -1.77
N PHE A 57 12.78 2.17 -3.00
CA PHE A 57 13.80 1.55 -3.83
C PHE A 57 14.93 2.53 -4.06
N GLU A 58 16.13 2.16 -3.65
CA GLU A 58 17.35 2.86 -4.04
C GLU A 58 17.78 2.47 -5.47
N PRO A 59 18.62 3.28 -6.15
CA PRO A 59 19.18 2.93 -7.45
C PRO A 59 19.86 1.55 -7.46
N GLY A 60 19.48 0.68 -8.41
CA GLY A 60 19.99 -0.69 -8.51
C GLY A 60 19.43 -1.68 -7.48
N GLU A 61 18.64 -1.21 -6.51
CA GLU A 61 18.12 -2.06 -5.44
C GLU A 61 17.06 -3.02 -5.96
N THR A 62 17.11 -4.26 -5.45
CA THR A 62 16.12 -5.29 -5.73
C THR A 62 15.42 -5.71 -4.44
N LYS A 63 14.08 -5.63 -4.41
CA LYS A 63 13.26 -6.05 -3.26
C LYS A 63 12.08 -6.91 -3.70
N THR A 64 11.72 -7.88 -2.87
CA THR A 64 10.46 -8.61 -3.03
C THR A 64 9.34 -7.81 -2.38
N VAL A 65 8.26 -7.56 -3.13
CA VAL A 65 7.07 -6.87 -2.64
C VAL A 65 5.86 -7.77 -2.69
N ASN A 66 5.02 -7.68 -1.66
CA ASN A 66 3.74 -8.36 -1.59
C ASN A 66 2.66 -7.45 -2.19
N LEU A 67 2.02 -7.91 -3.26
CA LEU A 67 0.87 -7.23 -3.86
C LEU A 67 -0.42 -7.94 -3.47
N VAL A 68 -1.49 -7.16 -3.30
CA VAL A 68 -2.85 -7.65 -3.06
C VAL A 68 -3.76 -7.25 -4.20
N GLU A 69 -4.76 -8.07 -4.49
CA GLU A 69 -5.80 -7.70 -5.45
C GLU A 69 -6.59 -6.46 -4.99
N ILE A 70 -6.87 -5.56 -5.95
CA ILE A 70 -7.72 -4.39 -5.70
C ILE A 70 -9.15 -4.84 -5.33
N GLY A 71 -9.72 -4.18 -4.32
CA GLY A 71 -11.09 -4.42 -3.87
C GLY A 71 -12.13 -3.63 -4.67
N GLY A 72 -13.38 -3.68 -4.22
CA GLY A 72 -14.49 -2.92 -4.81
C GLY A 72 -14.80 -3.35 -6.25
N ASN A 73 -15.15 -2.38 -7.10
CA ASN A 73 -15.55 -2.62 -8.50
C ASN A 73 -14.38 -3.03 -9.44
N LYS A 74 -13.15 -3.11 -8.91
CA LYS A 74 -11.93 -3.44 -9.67
C LYS A 74 -11.75 -2.57 -10.92
N ILE A 75 -11.93 -1.25 -10.77
CA ILE A 75 -11.75 -0.27 -11.84
C ILE A 75 -10.46 0.48 -11.60
N VAL A 76 -9.51 0.40 -12.54
CA VAL A 76 -8.27 1.17 -12.54
C VAL A 76 -8.49 2.45 -13.35
N ARG A 77 -7.98 3.58 -12.84
CA ARG A 77 -8.02 4.89 -13.50
C ARG A 77 -6.71 5.65 -13.24
N GLY A 78 -6.17 6.30 -14.26
CA GLY A 78 -5.05 7.25 -14.13
C GLY A 78 -3.67 6.60 -14.21
N GLY A 79 -2.71 7.13 -13.44
CA GLY A 79 -1.31 6.72 -13.52
C GLY A 79 -0.72 7.01 -14.91
N ASN A 80 -0.15 5.99 -15.55
CA ASN A 80 0.37 6.09 -16.93
C ASN A 80 -0.67 5.68 -18.00
N GLY A 81 -1.93 5.48 -17.62
CA GLY A 81 -3.01 5.10 -18.54
C GLY A 81 -2.81 3.75 -19.23
N LEU A 82 -2.07 2.83 -18.59
CA LEU A 82 -1.76 1.51 -19.17
C LEU A 82 -2.96 0.55 -19.10
N SER A 83 -3.70 0.59 -17.98
CA SER A 83 -4.73 -0.38 -17.63
C SER A 83 -6.08 0.26 -17.26
N ASP A 84 -6.37 1.44 -17.80
CA ASP A 84 -7.62 2.16 -17.51
C ASP A 84 -8.87 1.33 -17.84
N GLY A 85 -9.79 1.22 -16.88
CA GLY A 85 -11.03 0.48 -17.02
C GLY A 85 -11.27 -0.56 -15.95
N LYS A 86 -12.41 -1.25 -16.08
CA LYS A 86 -12.71 -2.45 -15.30
C LYS A 86 -11.69 -3.54 -15.65
N MET A 87 -11.11 -4.14 -14.62
CA MET A 87 -10.14 -5.22 -14.73
C MET A 87 -10.82 -6.48 -15.23
N ASP A 88 -10.33 -6.99 -16.36
CA ASP A 88 -10.83 -8.18 -17.03
C ASP A 88 -9.61 -8.94 -17.60
N PRO A 89 -9.50 -10.27 -17.39
CA PRO A 89 -8.43 -11.08 -17.97
C PRO A 89 -8.25 -10.90 -19.48
N VAL A 90 -9.33 -10.65 -20.23
CA VAL A 90 -9.27 -10.46 -21.69
C VAL A 90 -8.43 -9.22 -22.08
N LYS A 91 -8.34 -8.23 -21.19
CA LYS A 91 -7.56 -7.01 -21.45
C LYS A 91 -6.06 -7.18 -21.18
N LEU A 92 -5.64 -8.28 -20.56
CA LEU A 92 -4.26 -8.46 -20.12
C LEU A 92 -3.27 -8.36 -21.28
N GLU A 93 -3.58 -9.00 -22.41
CA GLU A 93 -2.72 -8.96 -23.60
C GLU A 93 -2.56 -7.54 -24.13
N ALA A 94 -3.66 -6.80 -24.27
CA ALA A 94 -3.63 -5.41 -24.71
C ALA A 94 -2.86 -4.49 -23.75
N ILE A 95 -2.94 -4.75 -22.44
CA ILE A 95 -2.17 -4.02 -21.43
C ILE A 95 -0.68 -4.33 -21.58
N MET A 96 -0.30 -5.62 -21.70
CA MET A 96 1.09 -6.04 -21.86
C MET A 96 1.70 -5.52 -23.17
N ALA A 97 0.91 -5.43 -24.24
CA ALA A 97 1.34 -4.79 -25.49
C ALA A 97 1.73 -3.31 -25.26
N ARG A 98 0.89 -2.54 -24.55
CA ARG A 98 1.18 -1.13 -24.21
C ARG A 98 2.39 -0.97 -23.29
N VAL A 99 2.58 -1.89 -22.35
CA VAL A 99 3.75 -1.92 -21.45
C VAL A 99 5.02 -2.01 -22.28
N THR A 100 5.08 -2.93 -23.23
CA THR A 100 6.23 -3.11 -24.13
C THR A 100 6.39 -1.93 -25.08
N GLU A 101 5.31 -1.50 -25.74
CA GLU A 101 5.31 -0.37 -26.69
C GLU A 101 5.84 0.93 -26.06
N ARG A 102 5.46 1.20 -24.80
CA ARG A 102 5.86 2.41 -24.07
C ARG A 102 7.14 2.24 -23.25
N GLY A 103 7.85 1.13 -23.40
CA GLY A 103 9.15 0.91 -22.75
C GLY A 103 9.11 0.70 -21.24
N PHE A 104 7.97 0.28 -20.67
CA PHE A 104 7.90 -0.07 -19.25
C PHE A 104 8.66 -1.38 -19.01
N GLY A 105 9.63 -1.33 -18.09
CA GLY A 105 10.42 -2.51 -17.72
C GLY A 105 9.53 -3.63 -17.21
N ASN A 106 9.61 -4.79 -17.85
CA ASN A 106 8.86 -5.98 -17.49
C ASN A 106 9.70 -7.23 -17.75
N GLU A 107 9.58 -8.22 -16.86
CA GLU A 107 10.27 -9.50 -16.94
C GLU A 107 9.35 -10.58 -16.36
N LYS A 108 9.25 -11.73 -17.03
CA LYS A 108 8.45 -12.84 -16.55
C LYS A 108 9.15 -13.49 -15.35
N GLN A 109 8.47 -13.56 -14.23
CA GLN A 109 8.96 -14.25 -13.03
C GLN A 109 8.38 -15.65 -12.98
N VAL A 110 9.28 -16.63 -12.85
CA VAL A 110 8.97 -18.07 -12.74
C VAL A 110 9.01 -18.47 -11.28
#